data_AF-A0A2X1PLX9-F1
#
_entry.id   AF-A0A2X1PLX9-F1
#
_cell.length_a   1.000
_cell.length_b   1.000
_cell.length_c   1.000
_cell.angle_alpha   90.00
_cell.angle_beta   90.00
_cell.angle_gamma   90.00
#
_symmetry.space_group_name_H-M   'P 1'
#
loop_
_entity.id
_entity.type
_entity.pdbx_description
1 polymer ?
#
loop_
_entity_poly.entity_id
_entity_poly.type
_entity_poly.pdbx_seq_one_letter_code
_entity_poly.pdbx_strand_id
1 'polypeptide(L)'
;MTALYSVNLKKVRENPAESLHTRFKSLDCSIMELADDIAYGVHDLEDAIVTGMVNPHQWQAAHFALKQIPSAWLHENIDSISQRLFSDKHFERKQAIGALVNFFITNVRWKLTANFDEPLLRYNAELPPEVIAALGVFKKFVWDYVIRNVDTQRIEYKGQRMLTEMFQIFESDPERLLPRNTANRWRNAPEERKKRIICDYIAGMSDAHALRVYQQL
;
A
#
# COMPACT_ATOMS: atom_id res chain seq x y z
N MET A 1 -4.75 35.99 25.76
CA MET A 1 -4.59 34.76 26.57
C MET A 1 -4.78 33.60 25.61
N THR A 2 -3.72 33.19 24.91
CA THR A 2 -3.79 32.07 23.97
C THR A 2 -2.53 31.28 24.20
N ALA A 3 -2.64 30.24 25.02
CA ALA A 3 -1.59 29.25 25.18
C ALA A 3 -1.35 28.65 23.79
N LEU A 4 -0.23 29.02 23.18
CA LEU A 4 0.34 28.28 22.07
C LEU A 4 0.62 26.88 22.62
N TYR A 5 -0.30 25.95 22.38
CA TYR A 5 -0.05 24.54 22.62
C TYR A 5 1.20 24.20 21.81
N SER A 6 2.31 23.95 22.51
CA SER A 6 3.51 23.33 21.98
C SER A 6 3.16 21.87 21.66
N VAL A 7 2.33 21.66 20.63
CA VAL A 7 2.06 20.32 20.12
C VAL A 7 3.38 19.83 19.54
N ASN A 8 4.01 18.88 20.23
CA ASN A 8 5.15 18.18 19.66
C ASN A 8 4.66 17.35 18.46
N LEU A 9 4.97 17.83 17.25
CA LEU A 9 4.59 17.20 15.99
C LEU A 9 5.50 16.03 15.64
N LYS A 10 6.56 15.78 16.41
CA LYS A 10 7.52 14.71 16.18
C LYS A 10 7.41 13.65 17.26
N LYS A 11 7.11 12.43 16.82
CA LYS A 11 7.27 11.23 17.64
C LYS A 11 8.46 10.45 17.12
N VAL A 12 9.44 10.20 17.97
CA VAL A 12 10.53 9.27 17.67
C VAL A 12 10.01 7.87 18.00
N ARG A 13 10.32 6.88 17.15
CA ARG A 13 9.99 5.49 17.47
C ARG A 13 10.71 5.08 18.75
N GLU A 14 9.98 4.52 19.70
CA GLU A 14 10.54 3.96 20.94
C GLU A 14 11.13 2.57 20.70
N ASN A 15 10.57 1.82 19.74
CA ASN A 15 11.07 0.51 19.34
C ASN A 15 10.83 0.23 17.83
N PRO A 16 11.53 -0.75 17.23
CA PRO A 16 11.38 -1.06 15.81
C PRO A 16 9.99 -1.55 15.39
N ALA A 17 9.21 -2.14 16.30
CA ALA A 17 7.86 -2.64 16.04
C ALA A 17 6.80 -1.52 16.06
N GLU A 18 7.16 -0.33 16.52
CA GLU A 18 6.24 0.80 16.59
C GLU A 18 6.00 1.40 15.20
N SER A 19 4.73 1.42 14.79
CA SER A 19 4.27 2.18 13.63
C SER A 19 3.99 3.63 14.03
N LEU A 20 4.54 4.58 13.25
CA LEU A 20 4.21 5.99 13.38
C LEU A 20 3.22 6.36 12.27
N HIS A 21 2.17 7.10 12.65
CA HIS A 21 1.18 7.59 11.70
C HIS A 21 1.22 9.10 11.62
N THR A 22 1.15 9.61 10.39
CA THR A 22 1.03 11.04 10.12
C THR A 22 -0.28 11.56 10.71
N ARG A 23 -0.19 12.52 11.64
CA ARG A 23 -1.37 13.10 12.31
C ARG A 23 -2.15 14.07 11.43
N PHE A 24 -1.45 14.87 10.62
CA PHE A 24 -2.03 15.89 9.76
C PHE A 24 -1.41 15.78 8.37
N LYS A 25 -2.23 15.88 7.34
CA LYS A 25 -1.84 15.67 5.94
C LYS A 25 -2.17 16.92 5.15
N SER A 26 -1.31 17.26 4.19
CA SER A 26 -1.68 18.26 3.21
C SER A 26 -2.82 17.76 2.33
N LEU A 27 -3.46 18.68 1.62
CA LEU A 27 -4.46 18.34 0.61
C LEU A 27 -3.91 17.30 -0.39
N ASP A 28 -2.74 17.56 -0.97
CA ASP A 28 -2.11 16.68 -1.95
C ASP A 28 -1.82 15.29 -1.38
N CYS A 29 -1.35 15.21 -0.13
CA CYS A 29 -1.13 13.93 0.54
C CYS A 29 -2.44 13.16 0.75
N SER A 30 -3.53 13.84 1.12
CA SER A 30 -4.84 13.16 1.27
C SER A 30 -5.41 12.68 -0.07
N ILE A 31 -5.18 13.41 -1.16
CA ILE A 31 -5.55 12.96 -2.51
C ILE A 31 -4.70 11.76 -2.92
N MET A 32 -3.39 11.83 -2.73
CA MET A 32 -2.45 10.74 -3.04
C MET A 32 -2.81 9.45 -2.32
N GLU A 33 -3.11 9.51 -1.02
CA GLU A 33 -3.52 8.34 -0.25
C GLU A 33 -4.84 7.74 -0.74
N LEU A 34 -5.84 8.57 -1.08
CA LEU A 34 -7.09 8.05 -1.65
C LEU A 34 -6.86 7.41 -3.01
N ALA A 35 -6.01 8.00 -3.86
CA ALA A 35 -5.66 7.43 -5.15
C ALA A 35 -4.98 6.07 -5.00
N ASP A 36 -4.01 5.96 -4.09
CA ASP A 36 -3.33 4.70 -3.76
C ASP A 36 -4.30 3.65 -3.20
N ASP A 37 -5.15 4.05 -2.27
CA ASP A 37 -6.17 3.19 -1.66
C ASP A 37 -7.16 2.63 -2.67
N ILE A 38 -7.61 3.46 -3.63
CA ILE A 38 -8.52 3.06 -4.71
C ILE A 38 -7.81 2.15 -5.71
N ALA A 39 -6.59 2.50 -6.13
CA ALA A 39 -5.81 1.70 -7.06
C ALA A 39 -5.54 0.31 -6.49
N TYR A 40 -5.04 0.23 -5.25
CA TYR A 40 -4.80 -1.03 -4.56
C TYR A 40 -6.09 -1.86 -4.36
N GLY A 41 -7.21 -1.21 -4.02
CA GLY A 41 -8.47 -1.93 -3.84
C GLY A 41 -9.00 -2.54 -5.13
N VAL A 42 -8.90 -1.83 -6.27
CA VAL A 42 -9.58 -2.21 -7.52
C VAL A 42 -8.64 -2.87 -8.52
N HIS A 43 -7.42 -2.37 -8.72
CA HIS A 43 -6.47 -2.96 -9.68
C HIS A 43 -5.90 -4.28 -9.19
N ASP A 44 -5.57 -4.43 -7.89
CA ASP A 44 -5.12 -5.72 -7.37
C ASP A 44 -6.21 -6.79 -7.48
N LEU A 45 -7.48 -6.40 -7.34
CA LEU A 45 -8.61 -7.28 -7.63
C LEU A 45 -8.63 -7.69 -9.11
N GLU A 46 -8.45 -6.74 -10.03
CA GLU A 46 -8.37 -7.05 -11.46
C GLU A 46 -7.26 -8.06 -11.75
N ASP A 47 -6.05 -7.80 -11.26
CA ASP A 47 -4.89 -8.66 -11.47
C ASP A 47 -5.12 -10.05 -10.87
N ALA A 48 -5.70 -10.13 -9.67
CA ALA A 48 -6.05 -11.39 -9.05
C ALA A 48 -7.06 -12.22 -9.86
N ILE A 49 -8.04 -11.57 -10.49
CA ILE A 49 -9.01 -12.24 -11.36
C ILE A 49 -8.33 -12.70 -12.65
N VAL A 50 -7.54 -11.83 -13.29
CA VAL A 50 -6.85 -12.12 -14.56
C VAL A 50 -5.84 -13.24 -14.41
N THR A 51 -5.12 -13.29 -13.29
CA THR A 51 -4.14 -14.34 -12.98
C THR A 51 -4.78 -15.63 -12.47
N GLY A 52 -6.10 -15.65 -12.25
CA GLY A 52 -6.82 -16.81 -11.74
C GLY A 52 -6.57 -17.12 -10.26
N MET A 53 -6.00 -16.17 -9.50
CA MET A 53 -5.80 -16.31 -8.05
C MET A 53 -7.13 -16.34 -7.29
N VAL A 54 -8.16 -15.69 -7.83
CA VAL A 54 -9.50 -15.64 -7.26
C VAL A 54 -10.56 -16.13 -8.24
N ASN A 55 -11.62 -16.73 -7.70
CA ASN A 55 -12.73 -17.27 -8.49
C ASN A 55 -14.10 -16.71 -8.04
N PRO A 56 -15.16 -16.90 -8.85
CA PRO A 56 -16.50 -16.38 -8.54
C PRO A 56 -17.10 -16.89 -7.22
N HIS A 57 -16.67 -18.06 -6.75
CA HIS A 57 -17.16 -18.63 -5.49
C HIS A 57 -16.57 -17.89 -4.28
N GLN A 58 -15.26 -17.60 -4.29
CA GLN A 58 -14.62 -16.80 -3.25
C GLN A 58 -15.20 -15.38 -3.20
N TRP A 59 -15.54 -14.80 -4.37
CA TRP A 59 -16.13 -13.47 -4.48
C TRP A 59 -17.49 -13.32 -3.79
N GLN A 60 -18.26 -14.40 -3.60
CA GLN A 60 -19.62 -14.32 -3.06
C GLN A 60 -19.69 -13.63 -1.69
N ALA A 61 -18.70 -13.83 -0.83
CA ALA A 61 -18.67 -13.18 0.47
C ALA A 61 -18.50 -11.65 0.36
N ALA A 62 -17.61 -11.20 -0.53
CA ALA A 62 -17.41 -9.78 -0.80
C ALA A 62 -18.64 -9.16 -1.48
N HIS A 63 -19.21 -9.87 -2.47
CA HIS A 63 -20.45 -9.48 -3.14
C HIS A 63 -21.61 -9.29 -2.13
N PHE A 64 -21.81 -10.25 -1.22
CA PHE A 64 -22.82 -10.15 -0.18
C PHE A 64 -22.57 -8.95 0.74
N ALA A 65 -21.32 -8.74 1.19
CA ALA A 65 -20.96 -7.61 2.03
C ALA A 65 -21.22 -6.26 1.34
N LEU A 66 -20.90 -6.13 0.05
CA LEU A 66 -21.16 -4.93 -0.74
C LEU A 66 -22.66 -4.63 -0.84
N LYS A 67 -23.51 -5.66 -0.93
CA LYS A 67 -24.98 -5.50 -0.91
C LYS A 67 -25.54 -5.01 0.42
N GLN A 68 -24.84 -5.23 1.54
CA GLN A 68 -25.29 -4.74 2.84
C GLN A 68 -24.95 -3.27 3.09
N ILE A 69 -24.11 -2.67 2.24
CA ILE A 69 -23.74 -1.26 2.37
C ILE A 69 -24.93 -0.40 1.93
N PRO A 70 -25.33 0.63 2.70
CA PRO A 70 -26.42 1.52 2.35
C PRO A 70 -26.02 2.50 1.24
N SER A 71 -25.80 1.99 0.02
CA SER A 71 -25.42 2.76 -1.16
C SER A 71 -26.30 2.36 -2.34
N ALA A 72 -27.11 3.31 -2.82
CA ALA A 72 -28.02 3.09 -3.95
C ALA A 72 -27.26 2.62 -5.20
N TRP A 73 -26.11 3.25 -5.50
CA TRP A 73 -25.28 2.87 -6.63
C TRP A 73 -24.80 1.41 -6.52
N LEU A 74 -24.35 0.96 -5.35
CA LEU A 74 -23.93 -0.44 -5.18
C LEU A 74 -25.11 -1.39 -5.35
N HIS A 75 -26.28 -1.10 -4.76
CA HIS A 75 -27.47 -1.95 -4.91
C HIS A 75 -27.90 -2.11 -6.36
N GLU A 76 -27.81 -1.05 -7.16
CA GLU A 76 -28.19 -1.07 -8.58
C GLU A 76 -27.14 -1.75 -9.47
N ASN A 77 -25.85 -1.61 -9.15
CA ASN A 77 -24.78 -1.94 -10.09
C ASN A 77 -23.99 -3.21 -9.71
N ILE A 78 -23.94 -3.61 -8.44
CA ILE A 78 -22.94 -4.60 -7.98
C ILE A 78 -23.17 -6.01 -8.54
N ASP A 79 -24.43 -6.40 -8.78
CA ASP A 79 -24.74 -7.70 -9.41
C ASP A 79 -24.18 -7.77 -10.84
N SER A 80 -24.46 -6.74 -11.64
CA SER A 80 -23.97 -6.62 -13.02
C SER A 80 -22.46 -6.49 -13.08
N ILE A 81 -21.86 -5.71 -12.18
CA ILE A 81 -20.40 -5.58 -12.04
C ILE A 81 -19.79 -6.93 -11.69
N SER A 82 -20.36 -7.68 -10.75
CA SER A 82 -19.85 -8.99 -10.35
C SER A 82 -19.88 -9.99 -11.49
N GLN A 83 -20.94 -10.00 -12.30
CA GLN A 83 -21.01 -10.85 -13.50
C GLN A 83 -19.92 -10.46 -14.52
N ARG A 84 -19.74 -9.17 -14.77
CA ARG A 84 -18.75 -8.64 -15.72
C ARG A 84 -17.30 -8.85 -15.26
N LEU A 85 -17.03 -8.74 -13.95
CA LEU A 85 -15.72 -8.97 -13.36
C LEU A 85 -15.18 -10.36 -13.73
N PHE A 86 -16.03 -11.38 -13.66
CA PHE A 86 -15.68 -12.76 -13.96
C PHE A 86 -16.09 -13.23 -15.36
N SER A 87 -16.35 -12.29 -16.28
CA SER A 87 -16.62 -12.62 -17.68
C SER A 87 -15.34 -13.08 -18.39
N ASP A 88 -15.50 -14.05 -19.30
CA ASP A 88 -14.44 -14.48 -20.21
C ASP A 88 -14.02 -13.36 -21.18
N LYS A 89 -14.88 -12.35 -21.37
CA LYS A 89 -14.60 -11.22 -22.25
C LYS A 89 -13.83 -10.12 -21.52
N HIS A 90 -12.58 -9.91 -21.93
CA HIS A 90 -11.69 -8.90 -21.35
C HIS A 90 -12.30 -7.48 -21.28
N PHE A 91 -13.06 -7.06 -22.31
CA PHE A 91 -13.67 -5.73 -22.32
C PHE A 91 -14.79 -5.56 -21.28
N GLU A 92 -15.53 -6.63 -20.96
CA GLU A 92 -16.60 -6.57 -19.94
C GLU A 92 -15.98 -6.38 -18.55
N ARG A 93 -14.90 -7.11 -18.24
CA ARG A 93 -14.13 -6.93 -17.00
C ARG A 93 -13.54 -5.52 -16.90
N LYS A 94 -12.92 -5.00 -17.97
CA LYS A 94 -12.40 -3.63 -17.98
C LYS A 94 -13.50 -2.58 -17.75
N GLN A 95 -14.71 -2.79 -18.27
CA GLN A 95 -15.85 -1.92 -18.00
C GLN A 95 -16.29 -1.99 -16.52
N ALA A 96 -16.30 -3.18 -15.91
CA ALA A 96 -16.60 -3.34 -14.48
C ALA A 96 -15.58 -2.61 -13.59
N ILE A 97 -14.28 -2.80 -13.88
CA ILE A 97 -13.19 -2.11 -13.20
C ILE A 97 -13.30 -0.60 -13.36
N GLY A 98 -13.53 -0.11 -14.58
CA GLY A 98 -13.73 1.32 -14.85
C GLY A 98 -14.93 1.90 -14.11
N ALA A 99 -16.04 1.16 -14.00
CA ALA A 99 -17.21 1.58 -13.23
C ALA A 99 -16.92 1.70 -11.73
N LEU A 100 -16.17 0.75 -11.16
CA LEU A 100 -15.74 0.79 -9.76
C LEU A 100 -14.79 1.97 -9.49
N VAL A 101 -13.77 2.15 -10.33
CA VAL A 101 -12.84 3.29 -10.21
C VAL A 101 -13.61 4.61 -10.30
N ASN A 102 -14.51 4.75 -11.27
CA ASN A 102 -15.34 5.94 -11.41
C ASN A 102 -16.19 6.18 -10.16
N PHE A 103 -16.86 5.14 -9.63
CA PHE A 103 -17.64 5.24 -8.40
C PHE A 103 -16.83 5.80 -7.23
N PHE A 104 -15.60 5.30 -7.02
CA PHE A 104 -14.76 5.82 -5.94
C PHE A 104 -14.31 7.27 -6.18
N ILE A 105 -13.81 7.58 -7.38
CA ILE A 105 -13.29 8.92 -7.70
C ILE A 105 -14.39 9.98 -7.63
N THR A 106 -15.59 9.71 -8.16
CA THR A 106 -16.67 10.70 -8.17
C THR A 106 -17.29 10.95 -6.79
N ASN A 107 -17.02 10.08 -5.81
CA ASN A 107 -17.47 10.26 -4.43
C ASN A 107 -16.44 10.97 -3.54
N VAL A 108 -15.25 11.29 -4.05
CA VAL A 108 -14.27 12.08 -3.30
C VAL A 108 -14.84 13.48 -3.05
N ARG A 109 -14.80 13.92 -1.78
CA ARG A 109 -15.28 15.24 -1.36
C ARG A 109 -14.26 15.99 -0.53
N TRP A 110 -14.42 17.30 -0.45
CA TRP A 110 -13.62 18.15 0.42
C TRP A 110 -14.11 18.06 1.87
N LYS A 111 -13.16 17.89 2.78
CA LYS A 111 -13.33 17.99 4.23
C LYS A 111 -12.55 19.18 4.74
N LEU A 112 -13.17 19.99 5.60
CA LEU A 112 -12.47 20.98 6.39
C LEU A 112 -11.98 20.33 7.69
N THR A 113 -10.67 20.34 7.89
CA THR A 113 -10.04 19.97 9.16
C THR A 113 -9.94 21.22 10.02
N ALA A 114 -10.66 21.23 11.15
CA ALA A 114 -10.69 22.36 12.07
C ALA A 114 -9.29 22.67 12.65
N ASN A 115 -9.10 23.90 13.12
CA ASN A 115 -7.92 24.37 13.87
C ASN A 115 -6.61 24.50 13.08
N PHE A 116 -6.67 24.67 11.75
CA PHE A 116 -5.52 25.10 10.95
C PHE A 116 -5.77 26.46 10.32
N ASP A 117 -4.81 27.37 10.46
CA ASP A 117 -4.78 28.63 9.69
C ASP A 117 -4.15 28.42 8.31
N GLU A 118 -3.22 27.47 8.19
CA GLU A 118 -2.55 27.08 6.94
C GLU A 118 -3.54 26.36 5.99
N PRO A 119 -3.85 26.95 4.82
CA PRO A 119 -4.78 26.35 3.85
C PRO A 119 -4.39 24.93 3.43
N LEU A 120 -3.09 24.63 3.29
CA LEU A 120 -2.63 23.31 2.86
C LEU A 120 -3.02 22.18 3.82
N LEU A 121 -3.18 22.46 5.12
CA LEU A 121 -3.57 21.48 6.15
C LEU A 121 -5.05 21.59 6.54
N ARG A 122 -5.71 22.71 6.19
CA ARG A 122 -7.13 22.95 6.48
C ARG A 122 -8.04 22.12 5.59
N TYR A 123 -7.63 21.85 4.35
CA TYR A 123 -8.43 21.08 3.40
C TYR A 123 -7.86 19.68 3.24
N ASN A 124 -8.74 18.67 3.26
CA ASN A 124 -8.39 17.30 2.93
C ASN A 124 -9.45 16.70 1.99
N ALA A 125 -9.04 15.73 1.18
CA ALA A 125 -9.94 14.87 0.45
C ALA A 125 -10.38 13.71 1.35
N GLU A 126 -11.66 13.33 1.29
CA GLU A 126 -12.19 12.14 1.95
C GLU A 126 -13.26 11.44 1.11
N LEU A 127 -13.57 10.20 1.49
CA LEU A 127 -14.71 9.45 0.97
C LEU A 127 -15.84 9.41 2.01
N PRO A 128 -17.12 9.38 1.60
CA PRO A 128 -18.24 9.11 2.49
C PRO A 128 -18.12 7.75 3.20
N PRO A 129 -18.70 7.58 4.41
CA PRO A 129 -18.58 6.35 5.20
C PRO A 129 -18.96 5.07 4.44
N GLU A 130 -20.02 5.12 3.65
CA GLU A 130 -20.50 4.00 2.82
C GLU A 130 -19.52 3.62 1.71
N VAL A 131 -18.82 4.60 1.15
CA VAL A 131 -17.82 4.38 0.09
C VAL A 131 -16.50 3.88 0.69
N ILE A 132 -16.12 4.36 1.88
CA ILE A 132 -15.01 3.80 2.66
C ILE A 132 -15.31 2.34 3.00
N ALA A 133 -16.53 2.02 3.46
CA ALA A 133 -16.93 0.65 3.75
C ALA A 133 -16.81 -0.25 2.51
N ALA A 134 -17.23 0.26 1.34
CA ALA A 134 -17.13 -0.48 0.08
C ALA A 134 -15.67 -0.76 -0.27
N LEU A 135 -14.81 0.26 -0.25
CA LEU A 135 -13.38 0.11 -0.49
C LEU A 135 -12.73 -0.86 0.50
N GLY A 136 -13.17 -0.83 1.75
CA GLY A 136 -12.77 -1.77 2.79
C GLY A 136 -13.08 -3.23 2.44
N VAL A 137 -14.23 -3.50 1.81
CA VAL A 137 -14.57 -4.86 1.34
C VAL A 137 -13.61 -5.32 0.24
N PHE A 138 -13.30 -4.46 -0.74
CA PHE A 138 -12.35 -4.78 -1.81
C PHE A 138 -10.95 -5.06 -1.25
N LYS A 139 -10.43 -4.16 -0.40
CA LYS A 139 -9.13 -4.34 0.27
C LYS A 139 -9.08 -5.61 1.10
N LYS A 140 -10.14 -5.89 1.86
CA LYS A 140 -10.24 -7.12 2.66
C LYS A 140 -10.23 -8.37 1.78
N PHE A 141 -10.94 -8.35 0.66
CA PHE A 141 -10.97 -9.46 -0.29
C PHE A 141 -9.58 -9.73 -0.88
N VAL A 142 -8.90 -8.69 -1.36
CA VAL A 142 -7.51 -8.78 -1.87
C VAL A 142 -6.58 -9.30 -0.78
N TRP A 143 -6.69 -8.77 0.44
CA TRP A 143 -5.89 -9.22 1.58
C TRP A 143 -6.06 -10.72 1.86
N ASP A 144 -7.31 -11.18 1.97
CA ASP A 144 -7.61 -12.55 2.37
C ASP A 144 -7.26 -13.58 1.29
N TYR A 145 -7.43 -13.25 0.00
CA TYR A 145 -7.28 -14.23 -1.10
C TYR A 145 -6.04 -14.06 -1.98
N VAL A 146 -5.42 -12.88 -1.99
CA VAL A 146 -4.24 -12.58 -2.83
C VAL A 146 -2.99 -12.51 -1.98
N ILE A 147 -3.01 -11.66 -0.94
CA ILE A 147 -1.81 -11.37 -0.14
C ILE A 147 -1.51 -12.51 0.82
N ARG A 148 -2.55 -13.01 1.51
CA ARG A 148 -2.43 -14.18 2.40
C ARG A 148 -2.43 -15.51 1.67
N ASN A 149 -2.46 -15.51 0.33
CA ASN A 149 -2.32 -16.72 -0.46
C ASN A 149 -0.97 -17.39 -0.16
N VAL A 150 -0.97 -18.72 -0.04
CA VAL A 150 0.21 -19.51 0.32
C VAL A 150 1.38 -19.27 -0.63
N ASP A 151 1.14 -19.16 -1.94
CA ASP A 151 2.21 -18.98 -2.91
C ASP A 151 2.80 -17.57 -2.85
N THR A 152 1.96 -16.54 -2.67
CA THR A 152 2.40 -15.16 -2.39
C THR A 152 3.23 -15.09 -1.11
N GLN A 153 2.76 -15.72 -0.02
CA GLN A 153 3.45 -15.75 1.27
C GLN A 153 4.79 -16.48 1.21
N ARG A 154 4.92 -17.54 0.40
CA ARG A 154 6.19 -18.23 0.16
C ARG A 154 7.21 -17.34 -0.54
N ILE A 155 6.77 -16.58 -1.55
CA ILE A 155 7.62 -15.61 -2.26
C ILE A 155 8.07 -14.52 -1.30
N GLU A 156 7.15 -13.95 -0.52
CA GLU A 156 7.43 -12.93 0.49
C GLU A 156 8.46 -13.43 1.51
N TYR A 157 8.25 -14.61 2.09
CA TYR A 157 9.16 -15.21 3.07
C TYR A 157 10.57 -15.43 2.49
N LYS A 158 10.66 -15.94 1.25
CA LYS A 158 11.94 -16.11 0.56
C LYS A 158 12.66 -14.77 0.37
N GLY A 159 11.93 -13.73 -0.03
CA GLY A 159 12.45 -12.37 -0.15
C GLY A 159 12.97 -11.81 1.17
N GLN A 160 12.18 -11.90 2.25
CA GLN A 160 12.57 -11.45 3.58
C GLN A 160 13.85 -12.13 4.07
N ARG A 161 13.94 -13.45 3.88
CA ARG A 161 15.12 -14.23 4.24
C ARG A 161 16.35 -13.79 3.45
N MET A 162 16.21 -13.66 2.13
CA MET A 162 17.28 -13.18 1.25
C MET A 162 17.80 -11.81 1.70
N LEU A 163 16.92 -10.83 1.94
CA LEU A 163 17.31 -9.48 2.37
C LEU A 163 18.00 -9.48 3.74
N THR A 164 17.53 -10.33 4.67
CA THR A 164 18.13 -10.47 6.00
C THR A 164 19.54 -11.04 5.92
N GLU A 165 19.73 -12.11 5.16
CA GLU A 165 21.04 -12.74 4.97
C GLU A 165 22.00 -11.80 4.23
N MET A 166 21.54 -11.11 3.18
CA MET A 166 22.35 -10.08 2.48
C MET A 166 22.81 -8.98 3.45
N PHE A 167 21.92 -8.47 4.30
CA PHE A 167 22.28 -7.45 5.28
C PHE A 167 23.37 -7.96 6.23
N GLN A 168 23.22 -9.17 6.77
CA GLN A 168 24.20 -9.78 7.67
C GLN A 168 25.56 -10.00 7.00
N ILE A 169 25.56 -10.50 5.76
CA ILE A 169 26.77 -10.72 4.98
C ILE A 169 27.50 -9.40 4.75
N PHE A 170 26.81 -8.35 4.28
CA PHE A 170 27.43 -7.05 4.07
C PHE A 170 27.89 -6.39 5.37
N GLU A 171 27.16 -6.56 6.47
CA GLU A 171 27.56 -6.03 7.77
C GLU A 171 28.83 -6.72 8.32
N SER A 172 29.03 -8.01 8.00
CA SER A 172 30.18 -8.79 8.48
C SER A 172 31.52 -8.35 7.89
N ASP A 173 31.54 -7.92 6.62
CA ASP A 173 32.74 -7.47 5.93
C ASP A 173 32.42 -6.36 4.88
N PRO A 174 32.05 -5.15 5.36
CA PRO A 174 31.50 -4.11 4.50
C PRO A 174 32.49 -3.60 3.44
N GLU A 175 33.78 -3.52 3.76
CA GLU A 175 34.78 -2.99 2.84
C GLU A 175 35.08 -3.93 1.67
N ARG A 176 35.01 -5.24 1.90
CA ARG A 176 35.25 -6.25 0.86
C ARG A 176 34.00 -6.57 0.04
N LEU A 177 32.83 -6.59 0.68
CA LEU A 177 31.62 -7.15 0.08
C LEU A 177 30.68 -6.09 -0.51
N LEU A 178 30.73 -4.84 -0.03
CA LEU A 178 29.94 -3.77 -0.65
C LEU A 178 30.62 -3.26 -1.93
N PRO A 179 29.84 -2.76 -2.91
CA PRO A 179 30.41 -2.04 -4.05
C PRO A 179 31.24 -0.85 -3.59
N ARG A 180 32.32 -0.55 -4.32
CA ARG A 180 33.31 0.49 -3.96
C ARG A 180 32.68 1.82 -3.50
N ASN A 181 31.66 2.30 -4.21
CA ASN A 181 31.00 3.56 -3.85
C ASN A 181 30.26 3.48 -2.51
N THR A 182 29.57 2.37 -2.24
CA THR A 182 28.86 2.13 -0.98
C THR A 182 29.85 1.88 0.17
N ALA A 183 30.91 1.08 -0.06
CA ALA A 183 31.98 0.85 0.90
C ALA A 183 32.66 2.16 1.32
N ASN A 184 32.96 3.05 0.35
CA ASN A 184 33.52 4.37 0.64
C ASN A 184 32.56 5.25 1.45
N ARG A 185 31.26 5.25 1.14
CA ARG A 185 30.25 5.96 1.96
C ARG A 185 30.21 5.41 3.38
N TRP A 186 30.23 4.08 3.53
CA TRP A 186 30.21 3.39 4.81
C TRP A 186 31.46 3.71 5.65
N ARG A 187 32.66 3.67 5.05
CA ARG A 187 33.94 3.96 5.72
C ARG A 187 34.00 5.38 6.28
N ASN A 188 33.46 6.34 5.55
CA ASN A 188 33.49 7.76 5.92
C ASN A 188 32.29 8.19 6.78
N ALA A 189 31.37 7.27 7.12
CA ALA A 189 30.20 7.57 7.93
C ALA A 189 30.46 7.33 9.43
N PRO A 190 29.79 8.09 10.31
CA PRO A 190 29.81 7.80 11.74
C PRO A 190 29.08 6.49 12.03
N GLU A 191 29.41 5.84 13.15
CA GLU A 191 28.93 4.49 13.49
C GLU A 191 27.40 4.35 13.42
N GLU A 192 26.66 5.34 13.90
CA GLU A 192 25.19 5.34 13.90
C GLU A 192 24.56 5.35 12.49
N ARG A 193 25.33 5.73 11.45
CA ARG A 193 24.87 5.76 10.05
C ARG A 193 25.35 4.57 9.22
N LYS A 194 26.32 3.79 9.70
CA LYS A 194 26.90 2.68 8.95
C LYS A 194 25.87 1.64 8.54
N LYS A 195 25.01 1.21 9.46
CA LYS A 195 23.91 0.27 9.15
C LYS A 195 22.90 0.86 8.15
N ARG A 196 22.60 2.16 8.24
CA ARG A 196 21.72 2.86 7.30
C ARG A 196 22.26 2.80 5.86
N ILE A 197 23.57 2.93 5.67
CA ILE A 197 24.18 2.89 4.33
C ILE A 197 24.01 1.51 3.69
N ILE A 198 24.10 0.43 4.47
CA ILE A 198 23.81 -0.93 4.01
C ILE A 198 22.32 -1.05 3.64
N CYS A 199 21.42 -0.57 4.50
CA CYS A 199 19.98 -0.55 4.21
C CYS A 199 19.66 0.22 2.92
N ASP A 200 20.24 1.40 2.73
CA ASP A 200 20.00 2.23 1.54
C ASP A 200 20.50 1.53 0.26
N TYR A 201 21.62 0.81 0.35
CA TYR A 201 22.13 0.03 -0.77
C TYR A 201 21.21 -1.14 -1.13
N ILE A 202 20.75 -1.90 -0.14
CA ILE A 202 19.82 -3.02 -0.35
C ILE A 202 18.47 -2.52 -0.88
N ALA A 203 17.90 -1.46 -0.27
CA ALA A 203 16.63 -0.87 -0.68
C ALA A 203 16.68 -0.23 -2.08
N GLY A 204 17.86 0.12 -2.57
CA GLY A 204 18.07 0.62 -3.94
C GLY A 204 18.14 -0.48 -5.00
N MET A 205 18.08 -1.76 -4.63
CA MET A 205 18.08 -2.87 -5.58
C MET A 205 16.69 -3.16 -6.12
N SER A 206 16.59 -3.49 -7.41
CA SER A 206 15.42 -4.21 -7.92
C SER A 206 15.47 -5.68 -7.51
N ASP A 207 14.33 -6.37 -7.52
CA ASP A 207 14.24 -7.80 -7.18
C ASP A 207 15.24 -8.66 -7.97
N ALA A 208 15.33 -8.43 -9.29
CA ALA A 208 16.27 -9.14 -10.15
C ALA A 208 17.73 -8.83 -9.80
N HIS A 209 18.04 -7.60 -9.38
CA HIS A 209 19.38 -7.25 -8.95
C HIS A 209 19.72 -7.88 -7.60
N ALA A 210 18.82 -7.79 -6.62
CA ALA A 210 18.99 -8.39 -5.30
C ALA A 210 19.21 -9.91 -5.41
N LEU A 211 18.40 -10.60 -6.23
CA LEU A 211 18.55 -12.03 -6.48
C LEU A 211 19.91 -12.38 -7.09
N ARG A 212 20.38 -11.62 -8.09
CA ARG A 212 21.70 -11.85 -8.70
C ARG A 212 22.84 -11.66 -7.71
N VAL A 213 22.79 -10.58 -6.91
CA VAL A 213 23.83 -10.29 -5.92
C VAL A 213 23.85 -11.38 -4.87
N TYR A 214 22.69 -11.77 -4.34
CA TYR A 214 22.59 -12.83 -3.35
C TYR A 214 23.13 -14.18 -3.85
N GLN A 215 22.93 -14.52 -5.13
CA GLN A 215 23.51 -15.74 -5.73
C GLN A 215 25.03 -15.71 -5.88
N GLN A 216 25.67 -14.54 -5.78
CA GLN A 216 27.12 -14.37 -5.89
C GLN A 216 27.83 -14.29 -4.53
N LEU A 217 27.09 -14.21 -3.43
CA LEU A 217 27.59 -14.18 -2.06
C LEU A 217 27.74 -15.60 -1.50
#